data_AF-A0A3E2N6K1-F1
#
_entry.id   AF-A0A3E2N6K1-F1
#
_cell.length_a   1.000
_cell.length_b   1.000
_cell.length_c   1.000
_cell.angle_alpha   90.00
_cell.angle_beta   90.00
_cell.angle_gamma   90.00
#
_symmetry.space_group_name_H-M   'P 1'
#
loop_
_entity.id
_entity.type
_entity.pdbx_description
1 polymer ?
#
loop_
_entity_poly.entity_id
_entity_poly.type
_entity_poly.pdbx_seq_one_letter_code
_entity_poly.pdbx_strand_id
1 'polypeptide(L)'
;MAIDMGNDLLSLSRLLFCGADVYMLCRFFAAIYPYKTSFKKRFIYGIMISFLIFLINAIGSAALNFTTVPLVYYIYVMLLFKVSLTNGMAYTIIYFAFVGGREVLFELLYRLIIHNLPIYIPPWFTAGGIYFLIVEYFSLIPLSAPTRPYLFLVCRLLLEKKKTNKSDEEFATHEVTGCF
;
A
#
# COMPACT_ATOMS: atom_id res chain seq x y z
N MET A 1 -34.55 8.39 16.81
CA MET A 1 -33.80 9.49 16.17
C MET A 1 -33.02 8.86 15.03
N ALA A 2 -33.59 8.84 13.83
CA ALA A 2 -32.93 8.29 12.65
C ALA A 2 -31.87 9.30 12.22
N ILE A 3 -30.61 9.02 12.52
CA ILE A 3 -29.48 9.73 11.94
C ILE A 3 -29.50 9.38 10.46
N ASP A 4 -29.69 10.40 9.64
CA ASP A 4 -29.68 10.30 8.19
C ASP A 4 -28.32 9.70 7.76
N MET A 5 -28.28 8.38 7.49
CA MET A 5 -27.10 7.65 7.01
C MET A 5 -26.84 7.93 5.51
N GLY A 6 -27.19 9.13 5.06
CA GLY A 6 -27.08 9.57 3.67
C GLY A 6 -25.63 9.83 3.29
N ASN A 7 -25.07 8.96 2.45
CA ASN A 7 -23.88 9.20 1.62
C ASN A 7 -22.48 9.30 2.26
N ASP A 8 -22.24 8.80 3.48
CA ASP A 8 -20.87 8.78 4.04
C ASP A 8 -19.84 8.00 3.17
N LEU A 9 -20.32 7.02 2.39
CA LEU A 9 -19.53 6.20 1.49
C LEU A 9 -18.98 6.97 0.28
N LEU A 10 -19.71 7.99 -0.19
CA LEU A 10 -19.38 8.83 -1.35
C LEU A 10 -18.98 10.24 -0.91
N SER A 11 -18.08 10.33 0.06
CA SER A 11 -17.60 11.61 0.59
C SER A 11 -16.35 12.13 -0.12
N LEU A 12 -16.25 13.45 -0.27
CA LEU A 12 -15.08 14.11 -0.85
C LEU A 12 -13.80 13.82 -0.05
N SER A 13 -13.90 13.74 1.27
CA SER A 13 -12.79 13.41 2.15
C SER A 13 -12.18 12.05 1.80
N ARG A 14 -13.00 11.04 1.50
CA ARG A 14 -12.51 9.71 1.08
C ARG A 14 -11.83 9.72 -0.28
N LEU A 15 -12.37 10.49 -1.22
CA LEU A 15 -11.71 10.64 -2.51
C LEU A 15 -10.31 11.25 -2.35
N LEU A 16 -10.17 12.23 -1.46
CA LEU A 16 -8.88 12.83 -1.12
C LEU A 16 -7.95 11.84 -0.43
N PHE A 17 -8.44 11.02 0.51
CA PHE A 17 -7.64 9.97 1.14
C PHE A 17 -7.17 8.91 0.14
N CYS A 18 -8.04 8.44 -0.75
CA CYS A 18 -7.66 7.53 -1.84
C CYS A 18 -6.57 8.15 -2.73
N GLY A 19 -6.70 9.45 -3.03
CA GLY A 19 -5.67 10.20 -3.76
C GLY A 19 -4.34 10.31 -3.02
N ALA A 20 -4.39 10.52 -1.71
CA ALA A 20 -3.21 10.55 -0.84
C ALA A 20 -2.50 9.18 -0.83
N ASP A 21 -3.23 8.08 -0.76
CA ASP A 21 -2.64 6.74 -0.82
C ASP A 21 -1.96 6.46 -2.16
N VAL A 22 -2.60 6.81 -3.27
CA VAL A 22 -2.00 6.65 -4.60
C VAL A 22 -0.76 7.53 -4.76
N TYR A 23 -0.79 8.74 -4.20
CA TYR A 23 0.37 9.62 -4.16
C TYR A 23 1.52 9.03 -3.33
N MET A 24 1.23 8.51 -2.14
CA MET A 24 2.22 7.88 -1.26
C MET A 24 2.83 6.62 -1.90
N LEU A 25 2.02 5.78 -2.54
CA LEU A 25 2.47 4.64 -3.34
C LEU A 25 3.43 5.09 -4.45
N CYS A 26 3.06 6.14 -5.19
CA CYS A 26 3.90 6.71 -6.24
C CYS A 26 5.25 7.19 -5.69
N ARG A 27 5.25 7.87 -4.54
CA ARG A 27 6.48 8.33 -3.87
C ARG A 27 7.33 7.17 -3.36
N PHE A 28 6.70 6.13 -2.82
CA PHE A 28 7.37 4.93 -2.34
C PHE A 28 8.13 4.23 -3.47
N PHE A 29 7.45 3.96 -4.60
CA PHE A 29 8.10 3.35 -5.76
C PHE A 29 9.11 4.27 -6.43
N ALA A 30 8.88 5.58 -6.46
CA ALA A 30 9.85 6.54 -6.99
C ALA A 30 11.15 6.64 -6.19
N ALA A 31 11.13 6.23 -4.91
CA ALA A 31 12.33 6.14 -4.10
C ALA A 31 13.21 4.95 -4.50
N ILE A 32 12.63 3.93 -5.15
CA ILE A 32 13.28 2.67 -5.51
C ILE A 32 13.60 2.61 -7.01
N TYR A 33 12.66 3.07 -7.84
CA TYR A 33 12.70 2.94 -9.29
C TYR A 33 12.58 4.31 -9.97
N PRO A 34 13.36 4.56 -11.03
CA PRO A 34 13.18 5.75 -11.83
C PRO A 34 11.87 5.65 -12.61
N TYR A 35 11.18 6.78 -12.72
CA TYR A 35 9.98 6.84 -13.55
C TYR A 35 10.28 6.54 -15.02
N LYS A 36 9.41 5.76 -15.68
CA LYS A 36 9.49 5.46 -17.12
C LYS A 36 8.40 6.15 -17.95
N THR A 37 7.53 6.90 -17.29
CA THR A 37 6.33 7.53 -17.87
C THR A 37 6.42 9.06 -17.75
N SER A 38 5.81 9.83 -18.64
CA SER A 38 5.82 11.31 -18.60
C SER A 38 4.94 11.87 -17.48
N PHE A 39 5.23 13.09 -17.00
CA PHE A 39 4.48 13.73 -15.91
C PHE A 39 2.96 13.79 -16.18
N LYS A 40 2.54 14.18 -17.39
CA LYS A 40 1.13 14.23 -17.80
C LYS A 40 0.44 12.87 -17.65
N LYS A 41 1.07 11.79 -18.13
CA LYS A 41 0.54 10.43 -18.02
C LYS A 41 0.47 9.97 -16.56
N ARG A 42 1.48 10.29 -15.74
CA ARG A 42 1.47 9.97 -14.29
C ARG A 42 0.28 10.62 -13.59
N PHE A 43 0.00 11.88 -13.91
CA PHE A 43 -1.12 12.62 -13.32
C PHE A 43 -2.46 12.00 -13.72
N ILE A 44 -2.66 11.70 -15.01
CA ILE A 44 -3.89 11.06 -15.50
C ILE A 44 -4.09 9.68 -14.86
N TYR A 45 -3.07 8.82 -14.86
CA TYR A 45 -3.15 7.51 -14.21
C TYR A 45 -3.40 7.63 -12.71
N GLY A 46 -2.79 8.62 -12.04
CA GLY A 46 -3.04 8.89 -10.62
C GLY A 46 -4.51 9.21 -10.35
N ILE A 47 -5.11 10.11 -11.12
CA ILE A 47 -6.53 10.45 -10.98
C ILE A 47 -7.42 9.24 -11.25
N MET A 48 -7.18 8.52 -12.35
CA MET A 48 -8.00 7.36 -12.71
C MET A 48 -7.95 6.26 -11.64
N ILE A 49 -6.76 5.97 -11.12
CA ILE A 49 -6.59 4.93 -10.09
C ILE A 49 -7.19 5.37 -8.75
N SER A 50 -7.02 6.64 -8.38
CA SER A 50 -7.63 7.18 -7.14
C SER A 50 -9.16 7.09 -7.20
N PHE A 51 -9.75 7.42 -8.36
CA PHE A 51 -11.18 7.32 -8.57
C PHE A 51 -11.67 5.86 -8.57
N LEU A 52 -10.92 4.95 -9.20
CA LEU A 52 -11.25 3.52 -9.20
C LEU A 52 -11.25 2.95 -7.77
N ILE A 53 -10.23 3.25 -6.98
CA ILE A 53 -10.13 2.81 -5.58
C ILE A 53 -11.25 3.42 -4.74
N PHE A 54 -11.58 4.69 -4.96
CA PHE A 54 -12.70 5.33 -4.30
C PHE A 54 -14.03 4.59 -4.56
N LEU A 55 -14.29 4.17 -5.80
CA LEU A 55 -15.48 3.38 -6.13
C LEU A 55 -15.47 2.00 -5.47
N ILE A 56 -14.32 1.32 -5.42
CA ILE A 56 -14.19 0.03 -4.73
C ILE A 56 -14.44 0.21 -3.23
N ASN A 57 -13.85 1.24 -2.62
CA ASN A 57 -14.05 1.57 -1.21
C ASN A 57 -15.51 1.90 -0.89
N ALA A 58 -16.24 2.52 -1.82
CA ALA A 58 -17.65 2.84 -1.65
C ALA A 58 -18.56 1.59 -1.55
N ILE A 59 -18.09 0.41 -1.97
CA ILE A 59 -18.80 -0.87 -1.79
C ILE A 59 -18.85 -1.28 -0.30
N GLY A 60 -17.91 -0.79 0.53
CA GLY A 60 -17.92 -1.06 1.98
C GLY A 60 -17.58 -2.50 2.36
N SER A 61 -16.91 -3.26 1.49
CA SER A 61 -16.46 -4.62 1.79
C SER A 61 -14.97 -4.64 2.10
N ALA A 62 -14.61 -4.93 3.36
CA ALA A 62 -13.22 -5.05 3.78
C ALA A 62 -12.48 -6.17 3.04
N ALA A 63 -13.12 -7.32 2.82
CA ALA A 63 -12.52 -8.44 2.06
C ALA A 63 -12.29 -8.08 0.58
N LEU A 64 -13.22 -7.33 -0.03
CA LEU A 64 -13.04 -6.85 -1.40
C LEU A 64 -11.90 -5.83 -1.48
N ASN A 65 -11.84 -4.89 -0.54
CA ASN A 65 -10.74 -3.91 -0.49
C ASN A 65 -9.39 -4.59 -0.27
N PHE A 66 -9.33 -5.57 0.63
CA PHE A 66 -8.12 -6.35 0.90
C PHE A 66 -7.55 -7.06 -0.33
N THR A 67 -8.42 -7.52 -1.24
CA THR A 67 -8.01 -8.26 -2.43
C THR A 67 -7.79 -7.37 -3.64
N THR A 68 -8.68 -6.42 -3.88
CA THR A 68 -8.69 -5.62 -5.12
C THR A 68 -7.80 -4.39 -5.06
N VAL A 69 -7.69 -3.69 -3.92
CA VAL A 69 -6.87 -2.48 -3.81
C VAL A 69 -5.38 -2.77 -4.06
N PRO A 70 -4.76 -3.84 -3.51
CA PRO A 70 -3.38 -4.19 -3.84
C PRO A 70 -3.17 -4.50 -5.33
N LEU A 71 -4.15 -5.13 -5.99
CA LEU A 71 -4.07 -5.44 -7.42
C LEU A 71 -4.11 -4.15 -8.26
N VAL A 72 -4.99 -3.22 -7.90
CA VAL A 72 -5.08 -1.91 -8.55
C VAL A 72 -3.80 -1.09 -8.36
N TYR A 73 -3.24 -1.08 -7.14
CA TYR A 73 -1.93 -0.48 -6.88
C TYR A 73 -0.81 -1.12 -7.71
N TYR A 74 -0.82 -2.44 -7.83
CA TYR A 74 0.18 -3.15 -8.63
C TYR A 74 0.10 -2.77 -10.11
N ILE A 75 -1.10 -2.70 -10.69
CA ILE A 75 -1.32 -2.26 -12.07
C ILE A 75 -0.78 -0.83 -12.27
N TYR A 76 -1.10 0.09 -11.34
CA TYR A 76 -0.60 1.46 -11.37
C TYR A 76 0.94 1.51 -11.39
N VAL A 77 1.59 0.75 -10.51
CA VAL A 77 3.05 0.65 -10.44
C VAL A 77 3.64 0.15 -11.76
N MET A 78 3.05 -0.88 -12.36
CA MET A 78 3.51 -1.44 -13.63
C MET A 78 3.41 -0.42 -14.76
N LEU A 79 2.34 0.38 -14.80
CA LEU A 79 2.14 1.45 -15.80
C LEU A 79 3.17 2.59 -15.65
N LEU A 80 3.63 2.91 -14.44
CA LEU A 80 4.53 4.04 -14.19
C LEU A 80 6.02 3.69 -14.25
N PHE A 81 6.40 2.55 -13.68
CA PHE A 81 7.80 2.22 -13.41
C PHE A 81 8.34 1.07 -14.29
N LYS A 82 7.46 0.30 -14.95
CA LYS A 82 7.84 -0.87 -15.76
C LYS A 82 8.81 -1.81 -15.02
N VAL A 83 8.48 -2.12 -13.78
CA VAL A 83 9.27 -3.01 -12.93
C VAL A 83 9.05 -4.47 -13.32
N SER A 84 9.96 -5.36 -12.91
CA SER A 84 9.75 -6.80 -13.03
C SER A 84 8.52 -7.23 -12.21
N LEU A 85 7.73 -8.18 -12.74
CA LEU A 85 6.49 -8.68 -12.14
C LEU A 85 6.64 -9.03 -10.66
N THR A 86 7.66 -9.82 -10.31
CA THR A 86 7.91 -10.26 -8.93
C THR A 86 8.22 -9.11 -7.97
N ASN A 87 9.14 -8.21 -8.33
CA ASN A 87 9.48 -7.09 -7.45
C ASN A 87 8.30 -6.11 -7.32
N GLY A 88 7.57 -5.84 -8.43
CA GLY A 88 6.40 -4.98 -8.39
C GLY A 88 5.33 -5.51 -7.44
N MET A 89 5.06 -6.82 -7.49
CA MET A 89 4.08 -7.46 -6.62
C MET A 89 4.54 -7.45 -5.16
N ALA A 90 5.80 -7.83 -4.89
CA ALA A 90 6.36 -7.84 -3.54
C ALA A 90 6.34 -6.45 -2.88
N TYR A 91 6.82 -5.42 -3.56
CA TYR A 91 6.84 -4.07 -3.01
C TYR A 91 5.44 -3.46 -2.88
N THR A 92 4.48 -3.87 -3.72
CA THR A 92 3.08 -3.46 -3.57
C THR A 92 2.44 -4.10 -2.35
N ILE A 93 2.69 -5.39 -2.09
CA ILE A 93 2.23 -6.08 -0.88
C ILE A 93 2.84 -5.43 0.37
N ILE A 94 4.14 -5.14 0.35
CA ILE A 94 4.83 -4.43 1.45
C ILE A 94 4.18 -3.07 1.69
N TYR A 95 3.95 -2.29 0.63
CA TYR A 95 3.29 -0.99 0.75
C TYR A 95 1.88 -1.12 1.34
N PHE A 96 1.08 -2.07 0.84
CA PHE A 96 -0.28 -2.27 1.32
C PHE A 96 -0.30 -2.72 2.79
N ALA A 97 0.57 -3.64 3.19
CA ALA A 97 0.61 -4.14 4.56
C ALA A 97 1.03 -3.08 5.60
N PHE A 98 1.96 -2.19 5.24
CA PHE A 98 2.58 -1.27 6.18
C PHE A 98 2.17 0.19 6.02
N VAL A 99 1.50 0.57 4.93
CA VAL A 99 1.13 1.95 4.63
C VAL A 99 -0.33 2.06 4.21
N GLY A 100 -0.69 1.58 3.02
CA GLY A 100 -1.99 1.90 2.40
C GLY A 100 -3.18 0.99 2.73
N GLY A 101 -2.94 -0.17 3.37
CA GLY A 101 -3.98 -1.17 3.66
C GLY A 101 -4.19 -1.46 5.14
N ARG A 102 -3.56 -0.66 6.02
CA ARG A 102 -3.56 -0.92 7.46
C ARG A 102 -4.97 -0.93 8.04
N GLU A 103 -5.79 0.04 7.66
CA GLU A 103 -7.19 0.18 8.12
C GLU A 103 -8.00 -1.11 7.84
N VAL A 104 -7.83 -1.68 6.65
CA VAL A 104 -8.51 -2.90 6.20
C VAL A 104 -7.95 -4.14 6.92
N LEU A 105 -6.61 -4.21 7.06
CA LEU A 105 -5.91 -5.30 7.76
C LEU A 105 -6.29 -5.37 9.24
N PHE A 106 -6.36 -4.22 9.91
CA PHE A 106 -6.76 -4.15 11.30
C PHE A 106 -8.24 -4.48 11.48
N GLU A 107 -9.15 -4.02 10.61
CA GLU A 107 -10.55 -4.47 10.66
C GLU A 107 -10.65 -6.00 10.54
N LEU A 108 -9.93 -6.62 9.61
CA LEU A 108 -9.93 -8.08 9.46
C LEU A 108 -9.33 -8.78 10.70
N LEU A 109 -8.25 -8.25 11.26
CA LEU A 109 -7.64 -8.79 12.48
C LEU A 109 -8.59 -8.68 13.67
N TYR A 110 -9.24 -7.53 13.86
CA TYR A 110 -10.21 -7.34 14.93
C TYR A 110 -11.41 -8.27 14.78
N ARG A 111 -11.94 -8.43 13.57
CA ARG A 111 -13.02 -9.39 13.28
C ARG A 111 -12.60 -10.83 13.58
N LEU A 112 -11.33 -11.18 13.35
CA LEU A 112 -10.77 -12.50 13.67
C LEU A 112 -10.64 -12.71 15.19
N ILE A 113 -10.15 -11.71 15.92
CA ILE A 113 -9.98 -11.80 17.39
C ILE A 113 -11.33 -11.81 18.11
N ILE A 114 -12.29 -11.01 17.63
CA ILE A 114 -13.59 -10.81 18.27
C ILE A 114 -14.62 -11.86 17.85
N HIS A 115 -14.28 -12.76 16.93
CA HIS A 115 -15.14 -13.91 16.61
C HIS A 115 -15.54 -14.72 17.87
N ASN A 116 -14.79 -14.60 18.97
CA ASN A 116 -15.08 -15.24 20.26
C ASN A 116 -15.58 -14.28 21.37
N LEU A 117 -15.87 -13.01 21.07
CA LEU A 117 -16.28 -11.98 22.03
C LEU A 117 -17.54 -11.22 21.54
N PRO A 118 -18.52 -10.92 22.41
CA PRO A 118 -19.77 -10.25 22.02
C PRO A 118 -19.59 -8.72 21.90
N ILE A 119 -18.58 -8.27 21.14
CA ILE A 119 -18.26 -6.85 20.97
C ILE A 119 -18.52 -6.47 19.51
N TYR A 120 -19.37 -5.47 19.27
CA TYR A 120 -19.60 -4.93 17.93
C TYR A 120 -18.53 -3.88 17.60
N ILE A 121 -17.76 -4.10 16.53
CA ILE A 121 -16.87 -3.09 15.97
C ILE A 121 -17.55 -2.44 14.75
N PRO A 122 -17.77 -1.11 14.78
CA PRO A 122 -18.27 -0.40 13.62
C PRO A 122 -17.25 -0.48 12.47
N PRO A 123 -17.68 -0.63 11.21
CA PRO A 123 -16.76 -0.75 10.09
C PRO A 123 -15.82 0.46 9.98
N TRP A 124 -14.57 0.26 9.55
CA TRP A 124 -13.52 1.30 9.46
C TRP A 124 -13.97 2.48 8.58
N PHE A 125 -14.83 2.19 7.61
CA PHE A 125 -15.48 3.16 6.73
C PHE A 125 -16.73 3.80 7.36
N THR A 126 -16.84 3.95 8.66
CA THR A 126 -17.95 4.69 9.29
C THR A 126 -17.40 5.75 10.23
N ALA A 127 -18.18 6.79 10.55
CA ALA A 127 -17.77 7.80 11.52
C ALA A 127 -17.40 7.18 12.90
N GLY A 128 -18.01 6.04 13.25
CA GLY A 128 -17.64 5.24 14.43
C GLY A 128 -16.34 4.43 14.28
N GLY A 129 -16.01 3.97 13.07
CA GLY A 129 -14.78 3.24 12.77
C GLY A 129 -13.53 4.12 12.81
N ILE A 130 -13.65 5.42 12.53
CA ILE A 130 -12.53 6.39 12.60
C ILE A 130 -11.88 6.44 13.99
N TYR A 131 -12.64 6.24 15.07
CA TYR A 131 -12.07 6.21 16.43
C TYR A 131 -11.14 5.01 16.66
N PHE A 132 -11.38 3.90 15.97
CA PHE A 132 -10.47 2.74 15.97
C PHE A 132 -9.22 2.99 15.14
N LEU A 133 -9.29 3.85 14.10
CA LEU A 133 -8.11 4.35 13.37
C LEU A 133 -7.22 5.23 14.26
N ILE A 134 -7.80 6.02 15.18
CA ILE A 134 -7.00 6.85 16.10
C ILE A 134 -6.13 5.97 17.02
N VAL A 135 -6.67 4.84 17.51
CA VAL A 135 -5.88 3.86 18.29
C VAL A 135 -4.74 3.27 17.45
N GLU A 136 -4.95 3.04 16.15
CA GLU A 136 -3.91 2.60 15.23
C GLU A 136 -2.75 3.61 15.10
N TYR A 137 -3.08 4.91 15.04
CA TYR A 137 -2.07 5.95 15.04
C TYR A 137 -1.28 5.93 16.35
N PHE A 138 -1.92 5.91 17.53
CA PHE A 138 -1.22 5.94 18.82
C PHE A 138 -0.43 4.66 19.15
N SER A 139 -0.97 3.48 18.85
CA SER A 139 -0.34 2.19 19.14
C SER A 139 0.90 1.93 18.28
N LEU A 140 0.95 2.55 17.10
CA LEU A 140 2.10 2.47 16.20
C LEU A 140 2.91 3.77 16.12
N ILE A 141 2.67 4.82 16.92
CA ILE A 141 3.55 6.01 16.98
C ILE A 141 5.04 5.67 17.14
N PRO A 142 5.47 4.61 17.86
CA PRO A 142 6.87 4.20 17.88
C PRO A 142 7.40 3.69 16.52
N LEU A 143 6.50 3.28 15.61
CA LEU A 143 6.78 2.73 14.28
C LEU A 143 6.33 3.64 13.10
N SER A 144 5.45 4.61 13.33
CA SER A 144 4.74 5.40 12.31
C SER A 144 4.96 6.92 12.43
N ALA A 145 5.92 7.36 13.25
CA ALA A 145 6.39 8.75 13.21
C ALA A 145 6.80 9.12 11.77
N PRO A 146 6.56 10.37 11.32
CA PRO A 146 6.71 10.81 9.92
C PRO A 146 8.18 10.90 9.44
N THR A 147 9.12 10.33 10.21
CA THR A 147 10.53 10.20 9.87
C THR A 147 10.80 8.86 9.20
N ARG A 148 11.25 8.94 7.96
CA ARG A 148 11.66 7.88 7.03
C ARG A 148 13.01 7.21 7.42
N PRO A 149 13.06 6.10 8.17
CA PRO A 149 14.15 5.17 7.89
C PRO A 149 13.76 3.70 7.74
N TYR A 150 12.76 3.13 8.41
CA TYR A 150 12.67 1.65 8.46
C TYR A 150 12.24 0.98 7.15
N LEU A 151 11.17 1.44 6.49
CA LEU A 151 10.77 0.86 5.20
C LEU A 151 11.78 1.19 4.09
N PHE A 152 12.37 2.39 4.14
CA PHE A 152 13.45 2.80 3.23
C PHE A 152 14.73 2.00 3.47
N LEU A 153 15.08 1.70 4.72
CA LEU A 153 16.22 0.91 5.14
C LEU A 153 16.00 -0.56 4.81
N VAL A 154 14.82 -1.13 5.04
CA VAL A 154 14.49 -2.50 4.62
C VAL A 154 14.53 -2.63 3.10
N CYS A 155 13.91 -1.72 2.35
CA CYS A 155 14.02 -1.70 0.89
C CYS A 155 15.47 -1.50 0.43
N ARG A 156 16.22 -0.58 1.05
CA ARG A 156 17.63 -0.35 0.72
C ARG A 156 18.51 -1.56 1.05
N LEU A 157 18.32 -2.20 2.21
CA LEU A 157 19.04 -3.41 2.62
C LEU A 157 18.71 -4.58 1.68
N LEU A 158 17.45 -4.74 1.27
CA LEU A 158 17.05 -5.75 0.29
C LEU A 158 17.65 -5.47 -1.11
N LEU A 159 17.75 -4.21 -1.51
CA LEU A 159 18.37 -3.80 -2.78
C LEU A 159 19.89 -3.91 -2.75
N GLU A 160 20.54 -3.59 -1.62
CA GLU A 160 21.98 -3.77 -1.42
C GLU A 160 22.34 -5.26 -1.41
N LYS A 161 21.56 -6.11 -0.73
CA LYS A 161 21.73 -7.59 -0.79
C LYS A 161 21.60 -8.15 -2.20
N LYS A 162 20.69 -7.59 -3.00
CA LYS A 162 20.50 -8.03 -4.40
C LYS A 162 21.64 -7.57 -5.31
N LYS A 163 22.28 -6.43 -5.02
CA LYS A 163 23.47 -5.98 -5.73
C LYS A 163 24.69 -6.83 -5.39
N THR A 164 24.92 -7.14 -4.12
CA THR A 164 26.04 -7.99 -3.68
C THR A 164 25.92 -9.41 -4.23
N ASN A 165 24.73 -10.02 -4.17
CA ASN A 165 24.55 -11.36 -4.74
C ASN A 165 24.80 -11.40 -6.26
N LYS A 166 24.49 -10.31 -6.98
CA LYS A 166 24.69 -10.24 -8.43
C LYS A 166 26.18 -10.03 -8.80
N SER A 167 26.92 -9.28 -7.99
CA SER A 167 28.38 -9.15 -8.16
C SER A 167 29.12 -10.43 -7.80
N ASP A 168 28.66 -11.17 -6.79
CA ASP A 168 29.27 -12.43 -6.38
C ASP A 168 29.03 -13.54 -7.43
N GLU A 169 27.86 -13.56 -8.09
CA GLU A 169 27.57 -14.44 -9.23
C GLU A 169 28.38 -14.07 -10.50
N GLU A 170 28.58 -12.78 -10.79
CA GLU A 170 29.46 -12.32 -11.89
C GLU A 170 30.94 -12.64 -11.61
N PHE A 171 31.40 -12.55 -10.35
CA PHE A 171 32.76 -12.90 -9.98
C PHE A 171 33.00 -14.42 -10.05
N ALA A 172 32.05 -15.22 -9.57
CA ALA A 172 32.11 -16.68 -9.66
C ALA A 172 32.06 -17.21 -11.11
N THR A 173 31.35 -16.53 -12.02
CA THR A 173 31.31 -16.91 -13.44
C THR A 173 32.58 -16.52 -14.20
N HIS A 174 33.27 -15.46 -13.80
CA HIS A 174 34.58 -15.09 -14.34
C HIS A 174 35.74 -15.98 -13.86
N GLU A 175 35.69 -16.51 -12.63
CA GLU A 175 36.68 -17.50 -12.15
C GLU A 175 36.55 -18.87 -12.85
N VAL A 176 35.33 -19.29 -13.19
CA VAL A 176 35.10 -20.59 -13.84
C VAL A 176 35.47 -20.56 -15.34
N THR A 177 35.46 -19.39 -15.98
CA THR A 177 35.83 -19.23 -17.40
C THR A 177 37.29 -18.81 -17.63
N GLY A 178 38.04 -18.47 -16.58
CA GLY A 178 39.47 -18.14 -16.63
C GLY A 178 40.44 -19.30 -16.41
N CYS A 179 39.95 -20.54 -16.32
CA CYS A 179 40.75 -21.73 -15.99
C CYS A 179 40.77 -22.81 -17.09
N PHE A 180 40.51 -22.44 -18.35
CA PHE A 180 40.75 -23.30 -19.51
C PHE A 180 41.43 -22.54 -20.65
#